data_AF-A0A515EKC0-F1
#
_entry.id   AF-A0A515EKC0-F1
#
_cell.length_a   1.000
_cell.length_b   1.000
_cell.length_c   1.000
_cell.angle_alpha   90.00
_cell.angle_beta   90.00
_cell.angle_gamma   90.00
#
_symmetry.space_group_name_H-M   'P 1'
#
loop_
_entity.id
_entity.type
_entity.pdbx_description
1 polymer ?
#
loop_
_entity_poly.entity_id
_entity_poly.type
_entity_poly.pdbx_seq_one_letter_code
_entity_poly.pdbx_strand_id
1 'polypeptide(L)'
;MILSAITKSLMPSSWFAIAVFCIGLGTGVGVTTWGLTARHDANLSAIELDQERKVSAARANDIETLKLAKRHGDALTLQLQVTESTLTKNQRELHDAIRTQTNGRACLSGSVVRLLNNSGSTDGAAHLPAPASGAATADGAAASDTDVADWAANARTQYDICRARLNALIDW
;
A
#
# COMPACT_ATOMS: atom_id res chain seq x y z
N MET A 1 99.74 32.93 8.07
CA MET A 1 98.65 32.94 9.07
C MET A 1 97.57 33.85 8.53
N ILE A 2 96.31 33.38 8.45
CA ILE A 2 95.07 34.19 8.38
C ILE A 2 94.84 34.84 6.99
N LEU A 3 93.70 34.79 6.31
CA LEU A 3 92.40 34.16 6.47
C LEU A 3 91.64 34.42 5.16
N SER A 4 90.81 33.47 4.78
CA SER A 4 89.87 33.49 3.67
C SER A 4 88.98 34.73 3.69
N ALA A 5 88.95 35.51 2.59
CA ALA A 5 87.78 36.25 2.18
C ALA A 5 87.90 36.71 0.72
N ILE A 6 86.87 36.36 -0.07
CA ILE A 6 86.33 37.08 -1.24
C ILE A 6 86.87 36.69 -2.63
N THR A 7 85.92 36.08 -3.36
CA THR A 7 85.62 36.14 -4.82
C THR A 7 86.03 35.00 -5.75
N LYS A 8 84.96 34.55 -6.46
CA LYS A 8 84.89 33.97 -7.81
C LYS A 8 85.03 32.45 -7.99
N SER A 9 83.83 31.85 -8.02
CA SER A 9 83.34 30.93 -9.04
C SER A 9 84.12 29.67 -9.35
N LEU A 10 83.52 28.53 -8.99
CA LEU A 10 83.31 27.43 -9.92
C LEU A 10 82.13 26.58 -9.40
N MET A 11 80.90 27.04 -9.64
CA MET A 11 79.74 26.14 -9.53
C MET A 11 79.84 25.13 -10.68
N PRO A 12 79.82 23.82 -10.41
CA PRO A 12 79.98 22.81 -11.44
C PRO A 12 78.83 22.89 -12.46
N SER A 13 79.20 22.80 -13.74
CA SER A 13 78.31 22.92 -14.92
C SER A 13 77.11 21.95 -14.92
N SER A 14 77.04 21.02 -13.97
CA SER A 14 75.94 20.08 -13.74
C SER A 14 74.71 20.72 -13.06
N TRP A 15 74.86 21.86 -12.37
CA TRP A 15 73.73 22.50 -11.67
C TRP A 15 72.74 23.20 -12.63
N PHE A 16 73.24 23.80 -13.71
CA PHE A 16 72.38 24.46 -14.71
C PHE A 16 71.55 23.47 -15.54
N ALA A 17 72.07 22.26 -15.78
CA ALA A 17 71.35 21.21 -16.51
C ALA A 17 70.11 20.72 -15.76
N ILE A 18 70.18 20.65 -14.42
CA ILE A 18 69.06 20.21 -13.57
C ILE A 18 67.98 21.29 -13.50
N ALA A 19 68.36 22.56 -13.39
CA ALA A 19 67.41 23.67 -13.32
C ALA A 19 66.58 23.83 -14.61
N VAL A 20 67.19 23.65 -15.79
CA VAL A 20 66.48 23.75 -17.08
C VAL A 20 65.52 22.57 -17.29
N PHE A 21 65.88 21.37 -16.85
CA PHE A 21 65.01 20.19 -16.94
C PHE A 21 63.76 20.33 -16.06
N CYS A 22 63.89 20.88 -14.84
CA CYS A 22 62.75 21.12 -13.95
C CYS A 22 61.80 22.21 -14.46
N ILE A 23 62.30 23.24 -15.14
CA ILE A 23 61.46 24.32 -15.68
C ILE A 23 60.76 23.89 -16.99
N GLY A 24 61.41 23.03 -17.81
CA GLY A 24 60.83 22.48 -19.02
C GLY A 24 59.64 21.54 -18.78
N LEU A 25 59.64 20.81 -17.65
CA LEU A 25 58.52 19.94 -17.26
C LEU A 25 57.37 20.70 -16.57
N GLY A 26 57.62 21.88 -16.00
CA GLY A 26 56.59 22.67 -15.31
C GLY A 26 55.69 23.49 -16.24
N THR A 27 56.17 23.92 -17.41
CA THR A 27 55.44 24.84 -18.30
C THR A 27 54.58 24.14 -19.36
N GLY A 28 54.84 22.87 -19.68
CA GLY A 28 54.06 22.11 -20.66
C GLY A 28 52.65 21.69 -20.18
N VAL A 29 52.41 21.67 -18.86
CA VAL A 29 51.14 21.20 -18.27
C VAL A 29 50.13 22.36 -18.08
N GLY A 30 50.59 23.61 -18.05
CA GLY A 30 49.72 24.76 -17.78
C GLY A 30 48.85 25.21 -18.96
N VAL A 31 49.32 25.02 -20.20
CA VAL A 31 48.62 25.54 -21.40
C VAL A 31 47.63 24.53 -21.99
N THR A 32 47.83 23.23 -21.74
CA THR A 32 46.90 22.17 -22.18
C THR A 32 45.71 22.02 -21.24
N THR A 33 45.80 22.48 -19.99
CA THR A 33 44.75 22.28 -18.98
C THR A 33 43.58 23.27 -19.10
N TRP A 34 43.80 24.55 -19.45
CA TRP A 34 42.72 25.54 -19.53
C TRP A 34 41.64 25.24 -20.59
N GLY A 35 42.02 24.71 -21.75
CA GLY A 35 41.04 24.33 -22.80
C GLY A 35 40.28 23.03 -22.48
N LEU A 36 40.89 22.14 -21.69
CA LEU A 36 40.30 20.86 -21.29
C LEU A 36 39.36 21.02 -20.10
N THR A 37 39.64 21.90 -19.14
CA THR A 37 38.76 22.16 -17.99
C THR A 37 37.47 22.84 -18.40
N ALA A 38 37.52 23.85 -19.27
CA ALA A 38 36.30 24.55 -19.73
C ALA A 38 35.33 23.64 -20.51
N ARG A 39 35.84 22.67 -21.28
CA ARG A 39 35.02 21.65 -21.94
C ARG A 39 34.44 20.64 -20.96
N HIS A 40 35.16 20.31 -19.90
CA HIS A 40 34.66 19.42 -18.86
C HIS A 40 33.54 20.08 -18.04
N ASP A 41 33.68 21.36 -17.69
CA ASP A 41 32.68 22.10 -16.92
C ASP A 41 31.37 22.28 -17.71
N ALA A 42 31.46 22.51 -19.03
CA ALA A 42 30.30 22.56 -19.90
C ALA A 42 29.57 21.21 -20.01
N ASN A 43 30.30 20.09 -20.01
CA ASN A 43 29.70 18.76 -20.02
C ASN A 43 29.07 18.39 -18.66
N LEU A 44 29.69 18.79 -17.55
CA LEU A 44 29.17 18.55 -16.19
C LEU A 44 27.81 19.23 -15.98
N SER A 45 27.70 20.51 -16.32
CA SER A 45 26.43 21.25 -16.22
C SER A 45 25.35 20.71 -17.17
N ALA A 46 25.73 20.26 -18.36
CA ALA A 46 24.79 19.62 -19.28
C ALA A 46 24.27 18.27 -18.75
N ILE A 47 25.12 17.50 -18.05
CA ILE A 47 24.74 16.21 -17.43
C ILE A 47 23.81 16.44 -16.23
N GLU A 48 24.07 17.45 -15.41
CA GLU A 48 23.25 17.77 -14.23
C GLU A 48 21.84 18.23 -14.63
N LEU A 49 21.74 19.11 -15.64
CA LEU A 49 20.45 19.54 -16.20
C LEU A 49 19.66 18.37 -16.83
N ASP A 50 20.34 17.40 -17.43
CA ASP A 50 19.71 16.21 -18.00
C ASP A 50 19.26 15.23 -16.90
N GLN A 51 20.01 15.10 -15.80
CA GLN A 51 19.61 14.32 -14.64
C GLN A 51 18.35 14.89 -13.98
N GLU A 52 18.27 16.20 -13.76
CA GLU A 52 17.08 16.83 -13.18
C GLU A 52 15.83 16.63 -14.05
N ARG A 53 15.99 16.72 -15.39
CA ARG A 53 14.91 16.46 -16.35
C ARG A 53 14.48 15.00 -16.34
N LYS A 54 15.42 14.06 -16.30
CA LYS A 54 15.11 12.62 -16.23
C LYS A 54 14.43 12.25 -14.92
N VAL A 55 14.90 12.78 -13.79
CA VAL A 55 14.32 12.54 -12.47
C VAL A 55 12.93 13.17 -12.34
N SER A 56 12.69 14.35 -12.90
CA SER A 56 11.36 14.97 -12.91
C SER A 56 10.38 14.28 -13.86
N ALA A 57 10.83 13.86 -15.05
CA ALA A 57 10.03 13.08 -15.98
C ALA A 57 9.66 11.69 -15.44
N ALA A 58 10.60 11.01 -14.76
CA ALA A 58 10.34 9.74 -14.09
C ALA A 58 9.29 9.91 -12.99
N ARG A 59 9.43 10.92 -12.12
CA ARG A 59 8.42 11.21 -11.08
C ARG A 59 7.05 11.55 -11.65
N ALA A 60 6.97 12.25 -12.79
CA ALA A 60 5.70 12.59 -13.42
C ALA A 60 4.92 11.35 -13.88
N ASN A 61 5.62 10.39 -14.51
CA ASN A 61 5.02 9.11 -14.92
C ASN A 61 4.58 8.26 -13.72
N ASP A 62 5.39 8.22 -12.65
CA ASP A 62 5.03 7.51 -11.42
C ASP A 62 3.80 8.12 -10.74
N ILE A 63 3.67 9.45 -10.75
CA ILE A 63 2.51 10.14 -10.19
C ILE A 63 1.24 9.83 -11.00
N GLU A 64 1.33 9.72 -12.32
CA GLU A 64 0.17 9.42 -13.16
C GLU A 64 -0.35 8.00 -12.94
N THR A 65 0.56 7.02 -12.88
CA THR A 65 0.21 5.62 -12.60
C THR A 65 -0.40 5.47 -11.21
N LEU A 66 0.17 6.12 -10.19
CA LEU A 66 -0.38 6.15 -8.83
C LEU A 66 -1.75 6.85 -8.77
N LYS A 67 -1.94 7.96 -9.49
CA LYS A 67 -3.24 8.66 -9.57
C LYS A 67 -4.30 7.79 -10.25
N LEU A 68 -3.95 7.07 -11.31
CA LEU A 68 -4.86 6.15 -11.98
C LEU A 68 -5.29 5.03 -11.03
N ALA A 69 -4.32 4.36 -10.39
CA ALA A 69 -4.60 3.33 -9.40
C ALA A 69 -5.44 3.86 -8.23
N LYS A 70 -5.16 5.07 -7.75
CA LYS A 70 -5.94 5.73 -6.69
C LYS A 70 -7.37 6.02 -7.12
N ARG A 71 -7.59 6.55 -8.33
CA ARG A 71 -8.95 6.80 -8.86
C ARG A 71 -9.76 5.51 -9.00
N HIS A 72 -9.13 4.43 -9.44
CA HIS A 72 -9.79 3.12 -9.49
C HIS A 72 -10.13 2.61 -8.08
N GLY A 73 -9.21 2.72 -7.13
CA GLY A 73 -9.46 2.37 -5.73
C GLY A 73 -10.61 3.19 -5.12
N ASP A 74 -10.57 4.52 -5.26
CA ASP A 74 -11.59 5.44 -4.75
C ASP A 74 -12.96 5.15 -5.40
N ALA A 75 -13.00 4.82 -6.70
CA ALA A 75 -14.24 4.44 -7.40
C ALA A 75 -14.84 3.13 -6.86
N LEU A 76 -14.01 2.11 -6.64
CA LEU A 76 -14.45 0.85 -6.03
C LEU A 76 -14.92 1.06 -4.58
N THR A 77 -14.21 1.88 -3.79
CA THR A 77 -14.61 2.21 -2.43
C THR A 77 -15.95 2.92 -2.38
N LEU A 78 -16.20 3.88 -3.29
CA LEU A 78 -17.49 4.57 -3.39
C LEU A 78 -18.62 3.61 -3.77
N GLN A 79 -18.40 2.73 -4.75
CA GLN A 79 -19.41 1.72 -5.13
C GLN A 79 -19.72 0.76 -3.99
N LEU A 80 -18.70 0.32 -3.26
CA LEU A 80 -18.84 -0.55 -2.10
C LEU A 80 -19.63 0.16 -0.99
N GLN A 81 -19.29 1.40 -0.65
CA GLN A 81 -20.00 2.17 0.38
C GLN A 81 -21.47 2.41 0.02
N VAL A 82 -21.77 2.71 -1.26
CA VAL A 82 -23.16 2.85 -1.75
C VAL A 82 -23.92 1.52 -1.62
N THR A 83 -23.29 0.42 -2.00
CA THR A 83 -23.89 -0.92 -1.94
C THR A 83 -24.17 -1.32 -0.48
N GLU A 84 -23.20 -1.15 0.42
CA GLU A 84 -23.35 -1.45 1.84
C GLU A 84 -24.45 -0.61 2.51
N SER A 85 -24.52 0.68 2.20
CA SER A 85 -25.56 1.56 2.74
C SER A 85 -26.96 1.11 2.27
N THR A 86 -27.09 0.67 1.02
CA THR A 86 -28.33 0.18 0.44
C THR A 86 -28.76 -1.14 1.09
N LEU A 87 -27.84 -2.10 1.21
CA LEU A 87 -28.11 -3.38 1.86
C LEU A 87 -28.53 -3.21 3.31
N THR A 88 -27.81 -2.35 4.06
CA THR A 88 -28.13 -2.08 5.47
C THR A 88 -29.50 -1.41 5.62
N LYS A 89 -29.85 -0.49 4.71
CA LYS A 89 -31.17 0.15 4.70
C LYS A 89 -32.27 -0.88 4.42
N ASN A 90 -32.13 -1.68 3.36
CA ASN A 90 -33.11 -2.71 3.01
C ASN A 90 -33.31 -3.73 4.14
N GLN A 91 -32.23 -4.13 4.82
CA GLN A 91 -32.31 -5.04 5.96
C GLN A 91 -33.09 -4.43 7.13
N ARG A 92 -32.87 -3.14 7.43
CA ARG A 92 -33.64 -2.43 8.46
C ARG A 92 -35.11 -2.33 8.09
N GLU A 93 -35.42 -1.94 6.86
CA GLU A 93 -36.81 -1.83 6.39
C GLU A 93 -37.54 -3.18 6.45
N LEU A 94 -36.87 -4.29 6.12
CA LEU A 94 -37.44 -5.63 6.25
C LEU A 94 -37.72 -6.00 7.71
N HIS A 95 -36.77 -5.78 8.62
CA HIS A 95 -36.98 -6.06 10.04
C HIS A 95 -38.09 -5.19 10.64
N ASP A 96 -38.15 -3.91 10.28
CA ASP A 96 -39.22 -3.02 10.72
C ASP A 96 -40.58 -3.48 10.17
N ALA A 97 -40.64 -3.85 8.89
CA ALA A 97 -41.85 -4.39 8.28
C ALA A 97 -42.31 -5.69 8.96
N ILE A 98 -41.38 -6.60 9.27
CA ILE A 98 -41.68 -7.84 10.02
C ILE A 98 -42.29 -7.48 11.38
N ARG A 99 -41.67 -6.57 12.13
CA ARG A 99 -42.18 -6.15 13.45
C ARG A 99 -43.58 -5.56 13.39
N THR A 100 -43.92 -4.81 12.35
CA THR A 100 -45.28 -4.26 12.19
C THR A 100 -46.33 -5.31 11.85
N GLN A 101 -45.95 -6.46 11.29
CA GLN A 101 -46.86 -7.52 10.86
C GLN A 101 -46.96 -8.68 11.88
N THR A 102 -46.01 -8.77 12.81
CA THR A 102 -45.98 -9.79 13.85
C THR A 102 -46.52 -9.26 15.18
N ASN A 103 -47.06 -10.15 16.01
CA ASN A 103 -47.73 -9.78 17.27
C ASN A 103 -46.98 -10.26 18.52
N GLY A 104 -45.76 -10.79 18.39
CA GLY A 104 -44.96 -11.33 19.50
C GLY A 104 -45.56 -12.59 20.12
N ARG A 105 -46.43 -13.30 19.41
CA ARG A 105 -47.12 -14.51 19.91
C ARG A 105 -46.18 -15.70 19.83
N ALA A 106 -46.09 -16.49 20.90
CA ALA A 106 -45.31 -17.72 20.91
C ALA A 106 -45.78 -18.69 19.81
N CYS A 107 -44.89 -18.97 18.86
CA CYS A 107 -45.11 -19.89 17.74
C CYS A 107 -44.41 -21.23 17.94
N LEU A 108 -43.20 -21.22 18.51
CA LEU A 108 -42.47 -22.43 18.88
C LEU A 108 -42.30 -22.48 20.40
N SER A 109 -42.59 -23.64 20.99
CA SER A 109 -42.33 -23.86 22.41
C SER A 109 -40.82 -23.89 22.69
N GLY A 110 -40.44 -23.50 23.90
CA GLY A 110 -39.04 -23.53 24.34
C GLY A 110 -38.40 -24.93 24.22
N SER A 111 -39.18 -25.99 24.38
CA SER A 111 -38.73 -27.37 24.18
C SER A 111 -38.31 -27.68 22.74
N VAL A 112 -39.05 -27.16 21.75
CA VAL A 112 -38.73 -27.30 20.33
C VAL A 112 -37.53 -26.43 19.97
N VAL A 113 -37.49 -25.18 20.46
CA VAL A 113 -36.34 -24.27 20.26
C VAL A 113 -35.05 -24.93 20.76
N ARG A 114 -35.09 -25.55 21.94
CA ARG A 114 -33.94 -26.28 22.50
C ARG A 114 -33.53 -27.47 21.62
N LEU A 115 -34.48 -28.24 21.11
CA LEU A 115 -34.16 -29.36 20.20
C LEU A 115 -33.47 -28.87 18.93
N LEU A 116 -33.96 -27.79 18.33
CA LEU A 116 -33.38 -27.18 17.12
C LEU A 116 -31.95 -26.67 17.39
N ASN A 117 -31.73 -25.96 18.50
CA ASN A 117 -30.41 -25.44 18.86
C ASN A 117 -29.40 -26.56 19.17
N ASN A 118 -29.85 -27.66 19.78
CA ASN A 118 -28.98 -28.79 20.12
C ASN A 118 -28.64 -29.67 18.91
N SER A 119 -29.47 -29.67 17.86
CA SER A 119 -29.25 -30.51 16.66
C SER A 119 -28.02 -30.11 15.83
N GLY A 120 -27.55 -28.86 15.94
CA GLY A 120 -26.36 -28.37 15.25
C GLY A 120 -25.04 -28.65 15.97
N SER A 121 -25.07 -29.08 17.23
CA SER A 121 -23.88 -29.27 18.06
C SER A 121 -23.19 -30.62 17.86
N THR A 122 -23.81 -31.57 17.14
CA THR A 122 -23.42 -32.97 17.26
C THR A 122 -22.29 -33.41 16.32
N ASP A 123 -22.15 -32.93 15.07
CA ASP A 123 -21.20 -33.61 14.14
C ASP A 123 -20.45 -32.74 13.11
N GLY A 124 -20.55 -31.39 13.13
CA GLY A 124 -19.94 -30.56 12.07
C GLY A 124 -19.41 -29.18 12.46
N ALA A 125 -19.56 -28.77 13.73
CA ALA A 125 -19.26 -27.41 14.17
C ALA A 125 -17.76 -27.10 14.33
N ALA A 126 -16.88 -28.10 14.35
CA ALA A 126 -15.45 -27.91 14.62
C ALA A 126 -14.71 -27.07 13.55
N HIS A 127 -15.26 -26.93 12.34
CA HIS A 127 -14.69 -26.16 11.24
C HIS A 127 -15.50 -24.93 10.82
N LEU A 128 -16.64 -24.68 11.45
CA LEU A 128 -17.44 -23.50 11.15
C LEU A 128 -17.02 -22.36 12.09
N PRO A 129 -16.87 -21.12 11.57
CA PRO A 129 -16.69 -19.96 12.43
C PRO A 129 -17.79 -19.94 13.49
N ALA A 130 -17.42 -19.68 14.75
CA ALA A 130 -18.39 -19.58 15.82
C ALA A 130 -19.50 -18.59 15.40
N PRO A 131 -20.79 -18.95 15.53
CA PRO A 131 -21.88 -18.05 15.16
C PRO A 131 -21.75 -16.75 15.95
N ALA A 132 -21.94 -15.62 15.28
CA ALA A 132 -21.84 -14.29 15.88
C ALA A 132 -22.86 -14.07 17.01
N SER A 133 -23.97 -14.80 16.98
CA SER A 133 -24.88 -14.94 18.12
C SER A 133 -24.35 -16.04 19.04
N GLY A 134 -23.96 -15.67 20.27
CA GLY A 134 -23.50 -16.60 21.29
C GLY A 134 -24.47 -17.77 21.52
N ALA A 135 -23.95 -18.87 22.07
CA ALA A 135 -24.71 -20.09 22.32
C ALA A 135 -26.07 -19.77 22.98
N ALA A 136 -27.15 -20.22 22.36
CA ALA A 136 -28.48 -20.09 22.92
C ALA A 136 -28.49 -20.72 24.32
N THR A 137 -29.01 -20.00 25.30
CA THR A 137 -29.09 -20.46 26.68
C THR A 137 -29.81 -21.81 26.77
N ALA A 138 -29.36 -22.69 27.66
CA ALA A 138 -29.90 -24.05 27.82
C ALA A 138 -31.42 -24.08 28.10
N ASP A 139 -31.95 -22.99 28.66
CA ASP A 139 -33.36 -22.67 28.68
C ASP A 139 -33.71 -21.90 27.40
N GLY A 140 -34.15 -22.64 26.38
CA GLY A 140 -34.68 -22.02 25.16
C GLY A 140 -35.98 -21.31 25.51
N ALA A 141 -35.99 -19.98 25.48
CA ALA A 141 -37.23 -19.21 25.55
C ALA A 141 -38.14 -19.65 24.37
N ALA A 142 -39.46 -19.61 24.57
CA ALA A 142 -40.39 -19.82 23.47
C ALA A 142 -40.12 -18.76 22.38
N ALA A 143 -40.04 -19.19 21.13
CA ALA A 143 -39.83 -18.26 20.02
C ALA A 143 -41.17 -17.70 19.56
N SER A 144 -41.25 -16.38 19.46
CA SER A 144 -42.40 -15.67 18.93
C SER A 144 -42.46 -15.73 17.39
N ASP A 145 -43.62 -15.38 16.82
CA ASP A 145 -43.77 -15.14 15.39
C ASP A 145 -42.76 -14.10 14.86
N THR A 146 -42.45 -13.06 15.65
CA THR A 146 -41.39 -12.09 15.35
C THR A 146 -40.01 -12.75 15.28
N ASP A 147 -39.65 -13.56 16.28
CA ASP A 147 -38.34 -14.22 16.32
C ASP A 147 -38.15 -15.17 15.12
N VAL A 148 -39.20 -15.90 14.75
CA VAL A 148 -39.17 -16.83 13.60
C VAL A 148 -39.08 -16.06 12.29
N ALA A 149 -39.81 -14.95 12.15
CA ALA A 149 -39.78 -14.12 10.96
C ALA A 149 -38.42 -13.43 10.77
N ASP A 150 -37.83 -12.89 11.86
CA ASP A 150 -36.49 -12.31 11.85
C ASP A 150 -35.42 -13.37 11.52
N TRP A 151 -35.53 -14.58 12.09
CA TRP A 151 -34.66 -15.70 11.73
C TRP A 151 -34.73 -16.04 10.24
N ALA A 152 -35.95 -16.12 9.67
CA ALA A 152 -36.15 -16.43 8.26
C ALA A 152 -35.61 -15.33 7.34
N ALA A 153 -35.77 -14.06 7.72
CA ALA A 153 -35.21 -12.92 7.00
C ALA A 153 -33.69 -12.95 7.00
N ASN A 154 -33.07 -13.20 8.16
CA ASN A 154 -31.63 -13.34 8.28
C ASN A 154 -31.10 -14.52 7.45
N ALA A 155 -31.78 -15.68 7.50
CA ALA A 155 -31.40 -16.85 6.70
C ALA A 155 -31.41 -16.53 5.20
N ARG A 156 -32.43 -15.84 4.69
CA ARG A 156 -32.49 -15.39 3.28
C ARG A 156 -31.30 -14.52 2.91
N THR A 157 -30.98 -13.52 3.73
CA THR A 157 -29.81 -12.64 3.52
C THR A 157 -28.52 -13.46 3.42
N GLN A 158 -28.32 -14.43 4.30
CA GLN A 158 -27.12 -15.30 4.27
C GLN A 158 -27.05 -16.12 2.98
N TYR A 159 -28.17 -16.66 2.50
CA TYR A 159 -28.23 -17.36 1.22
C TYR A 159 -27.93 -16.44 0.04
N ASP A 160 -28.48 -15.23 0.02
CA ASP A 160 -28.24 -14.26 -1.05
C ASP A 160 -26.76 -13.84 -1.10
N ILE A 161 -26.12 -13.65 0.05
CA ILE A 161 -24.67 -13.41 0.14
C ILE A 161 -23.88 -14.61 -0.42
N CYS A 162 -24.24 -15.84 -0.03
CA CYS A 162 -23.58 -17.03 -0.55
C CYS A 162 -23.73 -17.16 -2.07
N ARG A 163 -24.93 -16.88 -2.61
CA ARG A 163 -25.17 -16.85 -4.06
C ARG A 163 -24.36 -15.78 -4.77
N ALA A 164 -24.29 -14.57 -4.21
CA ALA A 164 -23.48 -13.49 -4.78
C ALA A 164 -21.99 -13.87 -4.84
N ARG A 165 -21.46 -14.50 -3.78
CA ARG A 165 -20.07 -15.00 -3.74
C ARG A 165 -19.81 -16.09 -4.77
N LEU A 166 -20.73 -17.05 -4.91
CA LEU A 166 -20.62 -18.11 -5.92
C LEU A 166 -20.68 -17.56 -7.34
N ASN A 167 -21.56 -16.60 -7.62
CA ASN A 167 -21.63 -15.95 -8.93
C ASN A 167 -20.33 -15.20 -9.24
N ALA A 168 -19.76 -14.47 -8.27
CA ALA A 168 -18.49 -13.79 -8.46
C ALA A 168 -17.31 -14.75 -8.75
N LEU A 169 -17.35 -15.98 -8.23
CA LEU A 169 -16.39 -17.04 -8.54
C LEU A 169 -16.60 -17.66 -9.93
N ILE A 170 -17.82 -17.66 -10.44
CA ILE A 170 -18.16 -18.17 -11.78
C ILE A 170 -17.77 -17.16 -12.87
N ASP A 171 -17.91 -15.87 -12.58
CA ASP A 171 -17.62 -14.77 -13.53
C ASP A 171 -16.11 -14.51 -13.71
N TRP A 172 -15.24 -15.08 -12.85
CA TRP A 172 -13.78 -14.98 -12.93
C TRP A 172 -13.17 -16.12 -13.76
#